data_AF-W1XL43-F1
#
_entry.id   AF-W1XL43-F1
#
_cell.length_a   1.000
_cell.length_b   1.000
_cell.length_c   1.000
_cell.angle_alpha   90.00
_cell.angle_beta   90.00
_cell.angle_gamma   90.00
#
_symmetry.space_group_name_H-M   'P 1'
#
loop_
_entity.id
_entity.type
_entity.pdbx_description
1 polymer ?
#
loop_
_entity_poly.entity_id
_entity_poly.type
_entity_poly.pdbx_seq_one_letter_code
_entity_poly.pdbx_strand_id
1 'polypeptide(L)'
;QNFYNRQQGLWKSRTISANDLENARSSRDQAQATLKSAQDKLRQYRSGNREQDIAQAKASLEQAQAQLAQAELNLQDSTLIAPSDG
;
A
#
# COMPACT_ATOMS: atom_id res chain seq x y z
N GLN A 1 -25.61 29.56 -16.31
CA GLN A 1 -24.27 29.01 -16.57
C GLN A 1 -23.70 28.07 -15.48
N ASN A 2 -24.11 28.16 -14.20
CA ASN A 2 -23.42 27.48 -13.08
C ASN A 2 -23.56 25.94 -13.01
N PHE A 3 -24.55 25.34 -13.68
CA PHE A 3 -24.79 23.89 -13.63
C PHE A 3 -23.69 23.09 -14.34
N TYR A 4 -23.24 23.56 -15.50
CA TYR A 4 -22.30 22.84 -16.37
C TYR A 4 -20.88 22.78 -15.78
N ASN A 5 -20.45 23.84 -15.08
CA ASN A 5 -19.15 23.87 -14.39
C ASN A 5 -19.11 22.94 -13.18
N ARG A 6 -20.23 22.80 -12.46
CA ARG A 6 -20.33 21.88 -11.32
C ARG A 6 -20.30 20.43 -11.76
N GLN A 7 -20.99 20.11 -12.85
CA GLN A 7 -20.99 18.76 -13.43
C GLN A 7 -19.58 18.35 -13.87
N GLN A 8 -18.84 19.22 -14.58
CA GLN A 8 -17.47 18.91 -15.00
C GLN A 8 -16.50 18.69 -13.82
N GLY A 9 -16.65 19.45 -12.73
CA GLY A 9 -15.85 19.25 -11.51
C GLY A 9 -16.08 17.89 -10.85
N LEU A 10 -17.32 17.42 -10.81
CA LEU A 10 -17.69 16.13 -10.21
C LEU A 10 -17.12 14.95 -11.00
N TRP A 11 -17.20 14.96 -12.34
CA TRP A 11 -16.61 13.93 -13.18
C TRP A 11 -15.09 13.85 -12.98
N LYS A 12 -14.41 15.02 -12.97
CA LYS A 12 -12.97 15.10 -12.79
C LYS A 12 -12.53 14.58 -11.41
N SER A 13 -13.27 14.95 -10.35
CA SER A 13 -13.01 14.47 -8.99
C SER A 13 -13.21 12.95 -8.88
N ARG A 14 -14.28 12.41 -9.46
CA ARG A 14 -14.60 10.97 -9.40
C ARG A 14 -13.56 10.12 -10.13
N THR A 15 -13.03 10.60 -11.27
CA THR A 15 -11.94 9.92 -11.99
C THR A 15 -10.61 9.99 -11.23
N ILE A 16 -10.32 11.09 -10.53
CA ILE A 16 -9.10 11.22 -9.71
C ILE A 16 -9.17 10.26 -8.53
N SER A 17 -10.27 10.23 -7.77
CA SER A 17 -10.44 9.32 -6.63
C SER A 17 -10.36 7.85 -7.01
N ALA A 18 -10.89 7.46 -8.18
CA ALA A 18 -10.78 6.09 -8.66
C ALA A 18 -9.33 5.69 -8.96
N ASN A 19 -8.55 6.58 -9.59
CA ASN A 19 -7.13 6.34 -9.83
C ASN A 19 -6.31 6.31 -8.54
N ASP A 20 -6.58 7.21 -7.60
CA ASP A 20 -5.88 7.25 -6.31
C ASP A 20 -6.14 5.99 -5.47
N LEU A 21 -7.37 5.48 -5.51
CA LEU A 21 -7.73 4.21 -4.87
C LEU A 21 -7.02 3.02 -5.52
N GLU A 22 -7.01 2.94 -6.85
CA GLU A 22 -6.33 1.88 -7.61
C GLU A 22 -4.81 1.90 -7.35
N ASN A 23 -4.20 3.09 -7.34
CA ASN A 23 -2.79 3.28 -7.04
C ASN A 23 -2.45 2.84 -5.61
N ALA A 24 -3.28 3.21 -4.63
CA ALA A 24 -3.07 2.82 -3.25
C ALA A 24 -3.25 1.30 -3.06
N ARG A 25 -4.22 0.67 -3.74
CA ARG A 25 -4.40 -0.78 -3.75
C ARG A 25 -3.18 -1.49 -4.34
N SER A 26 -2.71 -1.04 -5.50
CA SER A 26 -1.52 -1.57 -6.16
C SER A 26 -0.27 -1.44 -5.27
N SER A 27 -0.11 -0.28 -4.62
CA SER A 27 0.99 -0.05 -3.67
C SER A 27 0.94 -1.00 -2.48
N ARG A 28 -0.25 -1.21 -1.90
CA ARG A 28 -0.48 -2.18 -0.83
C ARG A 28 -0.13 -3.59 -1.27
N ASP A 29 -0.60 -4.02 -2.43
CA ASP A 29 -0.31 -5.36 -2.97
C ASP A 29 1.18 -5.58 -3.18
N GLN A 30 1.89 -4.57 -3.70
CA GLN A 30 3.33 -4.61 -3.92
C GLN A 30 4.12 -4.66 -2.60
N ALA A 31 3.70 -3.89 -1.59
CA ALA A 31 4.27 -3.96 -0.25
C ALA A 31 4.02 -5.32 0.41
N GLN A 32 2.84 -5.90 0.20
CA GLN A 32 2.48 -7.21 0.72
C GLN A 32 3.30 -8.34 0.07
N ALA A 33 3.57 -8.24 -1.23
CA ALA A 33 4.50 -9.13 -1.93
C ALA A 33 5.93 -9.01 -1.38
N THR A 34 6.38 -7.78 -1.10
CA THR A 34 7.69 -7.51 -0.51
C THR A 34 7.81 -8.11 0.90
N LEU A 35 6.81 -7.93 1.75
CA LEU A 35 6.72 -8.55 3.07
C LEU A 35 6.85 -10.07 2.95
N LYS A 36 6.07 -10.69 2.07
CA LYS A 36 6.09 -12.14 1.88
C LYS A 36 7.47 -12.62 1.43
N SER A 37 8.12 -11.92 0.50
CA SER A 37 9.48 -12.25 0.07
C SER A 37 10.50 -12.15 1.22
N ALA A 38 10.39 -11.12 2.08
CA ALA A 38 11.24 -10.96 3.26
C ALA A 38 10.99 -12.06 4.31
N GLN A 39 9.74 -12.45 4.53
CA GLN A 39 9.37 -13.58 5.38
C GLN A 39 9.96 -14.89 4.86
N ASP A 40 9.87 -15.13 3.56
CA ASP A 40 10.39 -16.34 2.93
C ASP A 40 11.92 -16.41 3.06
N LYS A 41 12.63 -15.29 2.84
CA LYS A 41 14.07 -15.17 3.12
C LYS A 41 14.39 -15.48 4.58
N LEU A 42 13.65 -14.89 5.53
CA LEU A 42 13.87 -15.16 6.96
C LEU A 42 13.66 -16.65 7.30
N ARG A 43 12.68 -17.31 6.69
CA ARG A 43 12.47 -18.76 6.88
C ARG A 43 13.61 -19.58 6.30
N GLN A 44 14.14 -19.22 5.12
CA GLN A 44 15.32 -19.87 4.54
C GLN A 44 16.55 -19.71 5.45
N TYR A 45 16.78 -18.52 6.01
CA TYR A 45 17.91 -18.30 6.91
C TYR A 45 17.79 -19.08 8.22
N ARG A 46 16.59 -19.18 8.79
CA ARG A 46 16.33 -20.00 9.99
C ARG A 46 16.59 -21.50 9.78
N SER A 47 16.51 -21.99 8.54
CA SER A 47 16.70 -23.41 8.21
C SER A 47 18.17 -23.84 8.15
N GLY A 48 19.15 -22.93 8.12
CA GLY A 48 20.56 -23.34 7.95
C GLY A 48 21.65 -22.29 8.16
N ASN A 49 21.33 -21.06 8.61
CA ASN A 49 22.33 -19.97 8.74
C ASN A 49 22.56 -19.53 10.19
N ARG A 50 23.67 -18.83 10.42
CA ARG A 50 24.12 -18.32 11.73
C ARG A 50 23.16 -17.25 12.25
N GLU A 51 23.10 -17.07 13.57
CA GLU A 51 22.20 -16.12 14.25
C GLU A 51 22.30 -14.67 13.72
N GLN A 52 23.48 -14.27 13.25
CA GLN A 52 23.72 -12.95 12.64
C GLN A 52 22.91 -12.74 11.35
N ASP A 53 22.78 -13.76 10.49
CA ASP A 53 21.98 -13.67 9.26
C ASP A 53 20.47 -13.57 9.57
N ILE A 54 20.04 -14.23 10.65
CA ILE A 54 18.65 -14.16 11.13
C ILE A 54 18.33 -12.74 11.62
N ALA A 55 19.26 -12.06 12.28
CA ALA A 55 19.07 -10.68 12.73
C ALA A 55 18.93 -9.71 11.55
N GLN A 56 19.78 -9.83 10.53
CA GLN A 56 19.70 -9.02 9.31
C GLN A 56 18.37 -9.26 8.56
N ALA A 57 17.94 -10.52 8.47
CA ALA A 57 16.68 -10.89 7.84
C ALA A 57 15.45 -10.42 8.63
N LYS A 58 15.52 -10.42 9.98
CA LYS A 58 14.48 -9.83 10.84
C LYS A 58 14.36 -8.33 10.63
N ALA A 59 15.47 -7.60 10.57
CA ALA A 59 15.43 -6.17 10.28
C ALA A 59 14.80 -5.88 8.91
N SER A 60 15.13 -6.71 7.91
CA SER A 60 14.53 -6.62 6.57
C SER A 60 13.03 -6.91 6.58
N LEU A 61 12.60 -7.88 7.40
CA LEU A 61 11.19 -8.18 7.63
C LEU A 61 10.46 -6.97 8.22
N GLU A 62 10.97 -6.42 9.33
CA GLU A 62 10.35 -5.27 10.01
C GLU A 62 10.25 -4.07 9.07
N GLN A 63 11.28 -3.81 8.27
CA GLN A 63 11.25 -2.73 7.28
C GLN A 63 10.15 -2.95 6.23
N ALA A 64 10.01 -4.17 5.71
CA ALA A 64 8.94 -4.50 4.76
C ALA A 64 7.54 -4.43 5.42
N GLN A 65 7.45 -4.73 6.71
CA GLN A 65 6.25 -4.62 7.52
C GLN A 65 5.82 -3.17 7.71
N ALA A 66 6.77 -2.28 7.98
CA ALA A 66 6.53 -0.84 8.03
C ALA A 66 6.08 -0.30 6.66
N GLN A 67 6.66 -0.77 5.56
CA GLN A 67 6.23 -0.39 4.21
C GLN A 67 4.80 -0.85 3.91
N LEU A 68 4.43 -2.06 4.32
CA LEU A 68 3.06 -2.54 4.19
C LEU A 68 2.09 -1.69 5.00
N ALA A 69 2.40 -1.42 6.27
CA ALA A 69 1.56 -0.59 7.12
C ALA A 69 1.37 0.81 6.54
N GLN A 70 2.42 1.42 5.99
CA GLN A 70 2.32 2.72 5.33
C GLN A 70 1.43 2.65 4.07
N ALA A 71 1.55 1.60 3.27
CA ALA A 71 0.71 1.42 2.08
C ALA A 71 -0.76 1.16 2.44
N GLU A 72 -1.02 0.44 3.54
CA GLU A 72 -2.37 0.24 4.09
C GLU A 72 -2.97 1.55 4.61
N LEU A 73 -2.17 2.38 5.30
CA LEU A 73 -2.60 3.73 5.72
C LEU A 73 -2.94 4.60 4.51
N ASN A 74 -2.09 4.60 3.48
CA ASN A 74 -2.35 5.35 2.25
C ASN A 74 -3.64 4.86 1.56
N LEU A 75 -3.91 3.56 1.58
CA LEU A 75 -5.14 2.98 1.04
C LEU A 75 -6.36 3.40 1.87
N GLN A 76 -6.23 3.41 3.20
CA GLN A 76 -7.27 3.90 4.09
C GLN A 76 -7.54 5.38 3.86
N ASP A 77 -6.51 6.21 3.74
CA ASP A 77 -6.64 7.64 3.46
C ASP A 77 -7.29 7.87 2.09
N SER A 78 -6.88 7.15 1.05
CA SER A 78 -7.52 7.25 -0.28
C SER A 78 -8.99 6.82 -0.26
N THR A 79 -9.38 5.86 0.59
CA THR A 79 -10.79 5.50 0.77
C THR A 79 -11.56 6.53 1.61
N LEU A 80 -10.92 7.17 2.59
CA LEU A 80 -11.51 8.20 3.45
C LEU A 80 -11.65 9.56 2.78
N ILE A 81 -10.73 9.91 1.86
CA ILE A 81 -10.73 11.13 1.01
C ILE A 81 -11.63 10.94 -0.23
N ALA A 82 -12.06 9.72 -0.48
CA ALA A 82 -13.13 9.40 -1.44
C ALA A 82 -14.55 9.29 -0.81
N PRO A 83 -15.03 10.17 0.11
CA PRO A 83 -16.42 10.10 0.53
C PRO A 83 -17.29 10.87 -0.46
N SER A 84 -17.84 10.16 -1.44
CA SER A 84 -19.19 10.30 -2.04
C SER A 84 -19.17 9.53 -3.37
N ASP A 85 -19.88 8.41 -3.57
CA ASP A 85 -21.31 8.20 -3.32
C ASP A 85 -22.11 9.51 -3.32
N GLY A 86 -22.03 10.18 -4.48
CA GLY A 86 -22.80 11.33 -4.91
C GLY A 86 -22.80 11.40 -6.43
#